data_AF-A0A4Y8W7Q7-F1
#
_entry.id   AF-A0A4Y8W7Q7-F1
#
_cell.length_a   1.000
_cell.length_b   1.000
_cell.length_c   1.000
_cell.angle_alpha   90.00
_cell.angle_beta   90.00
_cell.angle_gamma   90.00
#
_symmetry.space_group_name_H-M   'P 1'
#
loop_
_entity.id
_entity.type
_entity.pdbx_description
1 polymer ?
#
loop_
_entity_poly.entity_id
_entity_poly.type
_entity_poly.pdbx_seq_one_letter_code
_entity_poly.pdbx_strand_id
1 'polypeptide(L)'
;MAIPIEKVLSQDMVVKIVSDTDLFSIGSLFITALVVIATTYLTIKNFKTSMTSHQKTEMMKIKLHEKVKNRQQWIESVRSTVSEFCAVSTTMAEISLSLDKRISVLKSLEQNAMALEALQMTEKFDAQLSRALVLKNSLHLLLDPDAQEAQEVLEEIDSIYRIISDSSSDNYPKEELYSRVSRVIELTQFVVKSEWAALNL
;
A
#
# COMPACT_ATOMS: atom_id res chain seq x y z
N MET A 1 -122.41 -12.26 1.09
CA MET A 1 -122.31 -13.62 1.66
C MET A 1 -120.88 -14.08 1.46
N ALA A 2 -120.26 -14.73 2.45
CA ALA A 2 -118.90 -15.28 2.46
C ALA A 2 -117.68 -14.31 2.41
N ILE A 3 -116.65 -14.72 3.15
CA ILE A 3 -115.33 -14.13 3.52
C ILE A 3 -114.51 -15.39 3.96
N PRO A 4 -113.19 -15.62 3.68
CA PRO A 4 -112.04 -14.69 3.60
C PRO A 4 -111.02 -14.98 2.44
N ILE A 5 -109.73 -14.60 2.66
CA ILE A 5 -108.46 -15.03 1.97
C ILE A 5 -108.24 -14.43 0.56
N GLU A 6 -107.15 -13.72 0.20
CA GLU A 6 -105.78 -13.65 0.73
C GLU A 6 -105.31 -12.25 1.14
N LYS A 7 -104.88 -12.10 2.40
CA LYS A 7 -103.66 -11.35 2.71
C LYS A 7 -102.52 -12.36 2.63
N VAL A 8 -101.46 -12.08 1.84
CA VAL A 8 -100.04 -12.40 2.13
C VAL A 8 -99.18 -12.05 0.91
N LEU A 9 -98.00 -11.46 1.15
CA LEU A 9 -96.86 -11.31 0.23
C LEU A 9 -97.06 -10.58 -1.11
N SER A 10 -97.18 -9.25 -1.04
CA SER A 10 -96.49 -8.34 -1.98
C SER A 10 -96.15 -7.01 -1.31
N GLN A 11 -95.52 -7.07 -0.13
CA GLN A 11 -94.60 -6.00 0.23
C GLN A 11 -93.40 -6.13 -0.71
N ASP A 12 -93.39 -5.32 -1.77
CA ASP A 12 -92.16 -5.03 -2.49
C ASP A 12 -91.17 -4.48 -1.47
N MET A 13 -90.23 -5.33 -1.07
CA MET A 13 -89.12 -4.95 -0.24
C MET A 13 -88.20 -4.10 -1.11
N VAL A 14 -88.56 -2.82 -1.26
CA VAL A 14 -87.68 -1.80 -1.82
C VAL A 14 -86.55 -1.64 -0.83
N VAL A 15 -85.54 -2.51 -0.98
CA VAL A 15 -84.23 -2.36 -0.38
C VAL A 15 -83.66 -1.09 -1.00
N LYS A 16 -83.99 0.05 -0.39
CA LYS A 16 -83.13 1.22 -0.47
C LYS A 16 -81.81 0.77 0.14
N ILE A 17 -80.91 0.32 -0.72
CA ILE A 17 -79.49 0.38 -0.47
C ILE A 17 -79.21 1.88 -0.37
N VAL A 18 -79.41 2.41 0.83
CA VAL A 18 -78.88 3.72 1.20
C VAL A 18 -77.38 3.48 1.24
N SER A 19 -76.77 3.61 0.06
CA SER A 19 -75.34 3.63 -0.10
C SER A 19 -74.88 4.99 0.41
N ASP A 20 -74.98 5.18 1.72
CA ASP A 20 -74.21 6.16 2.49
C ASP A 20 -72.74 5.69 2.43
N THR A 21 -72.17 5.72 1.23
CA THR A 21 -70.74 5.69 1.00
C THR A 21 -70.25 7.05 1.47
N ASP A 22 -70.17 7.18 2.78
CA ASP A 22 -69.91 8.43 3.47
C ASP A 22 -68.71 9.12 2.81
N LEU A 23 -68.92 10.34 2.32
CA LEU A 23 -67.92 11.10 1.60
C LEU A 23 -66.64 11.25 2.44
N PHE A 24 -66.80 11.24 3.77
CA PHE A 24 -65.73 11.19 4.76
C PHE A 24 -64.91 9.90 4.73
N SER A 25 -65.55 8.74 4.52
CA SER A 25 -64.87 7.44 4.35
C SER A 25 -64.07 7.38 3.05
N ILE A 26 -64.60 7.94 1.95
CA ILE A 26 -63.85 8.06 0.69
C ILE A 26 -62.67 9.04 0.86
N GLY A 27 -62.90 10.21 1.46
CA GLY A 27 -61.88 11.24 1.67
C GLY A 27 -60.72 10.79 2.56
N SER A 28 -61.01 10.08 3.66
CA SER A 28 -59.99 9.53 4.56
C SER A 28 -59.14 8.44 3.88
N LEU A 29 -59.71 7.66 2.96
CA LEU A 29 -58.97 6.70 2.14
C LEU A 29 -57.98 7.41 1.20
N PHE A 30 -58.40 8.49 0.53
CA PHE A 30 -57.51 9.32 -0.30
C PHE A 30 -56.37 9.98 0.52
N ILE A 31 -56.67 10.50 1.71
CA ILE A 31 -55.65 11.08 2.61
C ILE A 31 -54.64 9.99 3.02
N THR A 32 -55.12 8.80 3.40
CA THR A 32 -54.25 7.68 3.78
C THR A 32 -53.36 7.24 2.61
N ALA A 33 -53.90 7.14 1.39
CA ALA A 33 -53.13 6.83 0.19
C ALA A 33 -52.04 7.88 -0.09
N LEU A 34 -52.35 9.18 0.04
CA LEU A 34 -51.37 10.26 -0.11
C LEU A 34 -50.27 10.20 0.96
N VAL A 35 -50.61 9.88 2.21
CA VAL A 35 -49.62 9.69 3.29
C VAL A 35 -48.70 8.50 3.00
N VAL A 36 -49.23 7.37 2.51
CA VAL A 36 -48.41 6.20 2.11
C VAL A 36 -47.48 6.54 0.93
N ILE A 37 -47.96 7.27 -0.07
CA ILE A 37 -47.13 7.71 -1.22
C ILE A 37 -46.02 8.67 -0.73
N ALA A 38 -46.36 9.66 0.09
CA ALA A 38 -45.40 10.64 0.60
C ALA A 38 -44.34 10.00 1.51
N THR A 39 -44.73 9.12 2.43
CA THR A 39 -43.79 8.39 3.30
C THR A 39 -42.90 7.44 2.52
N THR A 40 -43.43 6.75 1.50
CA THR A 40 -42.64 5.91 0.59
C THR A 40 -41.62 6.74 -0.20
N TYR A 41 -42.02 7.88 -0.75
CA TYR A 41 -41.13 8.80 -1.46
C TYR A 41 -40.00 9.34 -0.57
N LEU A 42 -40.33 9.78 0.65
CA LEU A 42 -39.33 10.22 1.64
C LEU A 42 -38.39 9.08 2.03
N THR A 43 -38.90 7.86 2.20
CA THR A 43 -38.09 6.67 2.51
C THR A 43 -37.09 6.37 1.39
N ILE A 44 -37.52 6.38 0.12
CA ILE A 44 -36.65 6.18 -1.04
C ILE A 44 -35.58 7.28 -1.13
N LYS A 45 -35.97 8.55 -0.90
CA LYS A 45 -35.04 9.69 -0.92
C LYS A 45 -33.97 9.58 0.19
N ASN A 46 -34.39 9.24 1.41
CA ASN A 46 -33.49 9.07 2.54
C ASN A 46 -32.57 7.86 2.32
N PHE A 47 -33.11 6.72 1.88
CA PHE A 47 -32.33 5.53 1.55
C PHE A 47 -31.27 5.81 0.47
N LYS A 48 -31.63 6.48 -0.62
CA LYS A 48 -30.68 6.88 -1.67
C LYS A 48 -29.57 7.79 -1.12
N THR A 49 -29.93 8.74 -0.27
CA THR A 49 -28.96 9.67 0.35
C THR A 49 -28.00 8.91 1.26
N SER A 50 -28.50 8.08 2.18
CA SER A 50 -27.68 7.22 3.04
C SER A 50 -26.80 6.28 2.24
N MET A 51 -27.32 5.61 1.20
CA MET A 51 -26.57 4.73 0.31
C MET A 51 -25.39 5.45 -0.35
N THR A 52 -25.60 6.65 -0.89
CA THR A 52 -24.50 7.45 -1.47
C THR A 52 -23.49 7.94 -0.42
N SER A 53 -23.93 8.18 0.82
CA SER A 53 -23.04 8.52 1.92
C SER A 53 -22.17 7.33 2.33
N HIS A 54 -22.77 6.15 2.51
CA HIS A 54 -22.05 4.91 2.80
C HIS A 54 -21.06 4.56 1.69
N GLN A 55 -21.46 4.65 0.41
CA GLN A 55 -20.55 4.43 -0.73
C GLN A 55 -19.35 5.39 -0.73
N LYS A 56 -19.55 6.67 -0.39
CA LYS A 56 -18.44 7.63 -0.26
C LYS A 56 -17.51 7.27 0.90
N THR A 57 -18.06 6.91 2.05
CA THR A 57 -17.26 6.51 3.23
C THR A 57 -16.48 5.23 2.97
N GLU A 58 -17.08 4.21 2.36
CA GLU A 58 -16.37 2.97 1.99
C GLU A 58 -15.29 3.25 0.92
N MET A 59 -15.57 4.09 -0.09
CA MET A 59 -14.55 4.48 -1.07
C MET A 59 -13.39 5.27 -0.43
N MET A 60 -13.66 6.11 0.58
CA MET A 60 -12.61 6.79 1.35
C MET A 60 -11.78 5.80 2.18
N LYS A 61 -12.41 4.83 2.85
CA LYS A 61 -11.71 3.75 3.57
C LYS A 61 -10.82 2.93 2.64
N ILE A 62 -11.31 2.54 1.46
CA ILE A 62 -10.55 1.78 0.46
C ILE A 62 -9.33 2.60 0.02
N LYS A 63 -9.51 3.87 -0.37
CA LYS A 63 -8.40 4.75 -0.76
C LYS A 63 -7.37 4.96 0.35
N LEU A 64 -7.81 5.08 1.60
CA LEU A 64 -6.91 5.19 2.76
C LEU A 64 -6.13 3.88 2.96
N HIS A 65 -6.80 2.73 2.89
CA HIS A 65 -6.17 1.42 3.01
C HIS A 65 -5.15 1.16 1.90
N GLU A 66 -5.48 1.50 0.65
CA GLU A 66 -4.55 1.46 -0.49
C GLU A 66 -3.34 2.39 -0.27
N LYS A 67 -3.54 3.63 0.20
CA LYS A 67 -2.44 4.55 0.51
C LYS A 67 -1.50 3.99 1.57
N VAL A 68 -2.05 3.47 2.68
CA VAL A 68 -1.27 2.87 3.77
C VAL A 68 -0.50 1.64 3.27
N LYS A 69 -1.16 0.74 2.54
CA LYS A 69 -0.55 -0.46 1.96
C LYS A 69 0.60 -0.11 1.00
N ASN A 70 0.39 0.85 0.10
CA ASN A 70 1.42 1.28 -0.85
C ASN A 70 2.64 1.88 -0.12
N ARG A 71 2.44 2.67 0.94
CA ARG A 71 3.56 3.22 1.74
C ARG A 71 4.27 2.15 2.56
N GLN A 72 3.56 1.16 3.10
CA GLN A 72 4.17 -0.01 3.75
C GLN A 72 5.02 -0.83 2.77
N GLN A 73 4.54 -1.06 1.54
CA GLN A 73 5.32 -1.73 0.49
C GLN A 73 6.57 -0.95 0.08
N TRP A 74 6.48 0.38 0.01
CA TRP A 74 7.62 1.26 -0.22
C TRP A 74 8.65 1.18 0.93
N ILE A 75 8.22 1.25 2.20
CA ILE A 75 9.08 1.07 3.38
C ILE A 75 9.85 -0.26 3.30
N GLU A 76 9.16 -1.35 2.97
CA GLU A 76 9.78 -2.67 2.91
C GLU A 76 10.76 -2.80 1.74
N SER A 77 10.45 -2.16 0.60
CA SER A 77 11.36 -2.08 -0.54
C SER A 77 12.64 -1.31 -0.17
N VAL A 78 12.53 -0.14 0.46
CA VAL A 78 13.69 0.62 0.96
C VAL A 78 14.53 -0.22 1.92
N ARG A 79 13.92 -0.86 2.92
CA ARG A 79 14.65 -1.74 3.87
C ARG A 79 15.38 -2.88 3.16
N SER A 80 14.72 -3.58 2.25
CA SER A 80 15.31 -4.71 1.52
C SER A 80 16.48 -4.25 0.66
N THR A 81 16.30 -3.18 -0.13
CA THR A 81 17.33 -2.69 -1.05
C THR A 81 18.53 -2.09 -0.30
N VAL A 82 18.32 -1.38 0.83
CA VAL A 82 19.43 -0.92 1.68
C VAL A 82 20.18 -2.09 2.31
N SER A 83 19.46 -3.07 2.86
CA SER A 83 20.06 -4.27 3.46
C SER A 83 20.91 -5.05 2.43
N GLU A 84 20.39 -5.22 1.22
CA GLU A 84 21.10 -5.87 0.12
C GLU A 84 22.31 -5.06 -0.34
N PHE A 85 22.20 -3.73 -0.47
CA PHE A 85 23.31 -2.85 -0.84
C PHE A 85 24.45 -2.91 0.19
N CYS A 86 24.11 -2.85 1.48
CA CYS A 86 25.08 -3.01 2.58
C CYS A 86 25.75 -4.40 2.51
N ALA A 87 24.98 -5.48 2.35
CA ALA A 87 25.52 -6.84 2.29
C ALA A 87 26.45 -7.07 1.07
N VAL A 88 26.10 -6.52 -0.09
CA VAL A 88 26.97 -6.55 -1.29
C VAL A 88 28.26 -5.76 -1.03
N SER A 89 28.15 -4.55 -0.46
CA SER A 89 29.31 -3.71 -0.15
C SER A 89 30.27 -4.38 0.85
N THR A 90 29.75 -5.02 1.91
CA THR A 90 30.59 -5.77 2.85
C THR A 90 31.20 -7.02 2.23
N THR A 91 30.47 -7.71 1.33
CA THR A 91 30.99 -8.86 0.58
C THR A 91 32.15 -8.44 -0.33
N MET A 92 32.06 -7.27 -0.98
CA MET A 92 33.15 -6.74 -1.80
C MET A 92 34.42 -6.48 -0.97
N ALA A 93 34.29 -5.93 0.25
CA ALA A 93 35.43 -5.75 1.15
C ALA A 93 36.11 -7.08 1.54
N GLU A 94 35.34 -8.16 1.71
CA GLU A 94 35.88 -9.49 1.96
C GLU A 94 36.57 -10.09 0.73
N ILE A 95 36.02 -9.86 -0.47
CA ILE A 95 36.63 -10.26 -1.75
C ILE A 95 37.96 -9.53 -1.96
N SER A 96 38.01 -8.20 -1.76
CA SER A 96 39.24 -7.40 -1.88
C SER A 96 40.32 -7.89 -0.91
N LEU A 97 40.01 -8.02 0.39
CA LEU A 97 40.97 -8.54 1.37
C LEU A 97 41.44 -9.97 1.07
N SER A 98 40.61 -10.80 0.44
CA SER A 98 40.98 -12.14 0.00
C SER A 98 41.94 -12.07 -1.21
N LEU A 99 41.65 -11.20 -2.18
CA LEU A 99 42.54 -10.90 -3.31
C LEU A 99 43.91 -10.40 -2.84
N ASP A 100 43.98 -9.40 -1.96
CA ASP A 100 45.25 -8.80 -1.52
C ASP A 100 46.16 -9.80 -0.79
N LYS A 101 45.56 -10.64 0.08
CA LYS A 101 46.25 -11.77 0.73
C LYS A 101 46.76 -12.82 -0.26
N ARG A 102 46.02 -13.05 -1.34
CA ARG A 102 46.39 -14.02 -2.39
C ARG A 102 47.42 -13.46 -3.35
N ILE A 103 47.35 -12.17 -3.69
CA ILE A 103 48.34 -11.46 -4.52
C ILE A 103 49.69 -11.36 -3.79
N SER A 104 49.70 -11.09 -2.49
CA SER A 104 50.92 -11.10 -1.68
C SER A 104 51.57 -12.49 -1.57
N VAL A 105 50.77 -13.56 -1.48
CA VAL A 105 51.24 -14.96 -1.55
C VAL A 105 51.69 -15.35 -2.97
N LEU A 106 51.02 -14.86 -4.01
CA LEU A 106 51.41 -15.05 -5.42
C LEU A 106 52.81 -14.47 -5.71
N LYS A 107 53.08 -13.25 -5.22
CA LYS A 107 54.40 -12.59 -5.32
C LYS A 107 55.54 -13.40 -4.67
N SER A 108 55.26 -14.39 -3.82
CA SER A 108 56.27 -15.24 -3.17
C SER A 108 56.38 -16.67 -3.70
N LEU A 109 55.53 -17.10 -4.66
CA LEU A 109 55.42 -18.52 -5.05
C LEU A 109 55.56 -18.85 -6.55
N GLU A 110 55.65 -17.87 -7.46
CA GLU A 110 55.88 -18.09 -8.92
C GLU A 110 55.04 -19.22 -9.56
N GLN A 111 53.74 -19.33 -9.25
CA GLN A 111 52.89 -20.45 -9.73
C GLN A 111 51.66 -20.02 -10.55
N ASN A 112 51.58 -20.53 -11.77
CA ASN A 112 50.50 -20.28 -12.73
C ASN A 112 49.11 -20.77 -12.28
N ALA A 113 49.02 -21.74 -11.38
CA ALA A 113 47.72 -22.30 -10.95
C ALA A 113 46.82 -21.27 -10.24
N MET A 114 47.40 -20.30 -9.54
CA MET A 114 46.65 -19.25 -8.84
C MET A 114 46.15 -18.13 -9.78
N ALA A 115 46.62 -18.06 -11.04
CA ALA A 115 46.16 -17.05 -12.00
C ALA A 115 44.69 -17.26 -12.41
N LEU A 116 44.26 -18.52 -12.56
CA LEU A 116 42.86 -18.86 -12.86
C LEU A 116 41.93 -18.51 -11.67
N GLU A 117 42.40 -18.74 -10.44
CA GLU A 117 41.63 -18.43 -9.24
C GLU A 117 41.52 -16.91 -9.00
N ALA A 118 42.58 -16.16 -9.30
CA ALA A 118 42.55 -14.69 -9.30
C ALA A 118 41.52 -14.16 -10.31
N LEU A 119 41.52 -14.68 -11.55
CA LEU A 119 40.57 -14.29 -12.60
C LEU A 119 39.11 -14.53 -12.18
N GLN A 120 38.80 -15.70 -11.61
CA GLN A 120 37.47 -16.00 -11.06
C GLN A 120 37.05 -15.07 -9.91
N MET A 121 38.02 -14.56 -9.13
CA MET A 121 37.74 -13.60 -8.06
C MET A 121 37.50 -12.19 -8.61
N THR A 122 38.18 -11.79 -9.68
CA THR A 122 37.88 -10.56 -10.43
C THR A 122 36.49 -10.60 -11.05
N GLU A 123 36.12 -11.68 -11.75
CA GLU A 123 34.76 -11.86 -12.31
C GLU A 123 33.67 -11.76 -11.24
N LYS A 124 33.91 -12.33 -10.05
CA LYS A 124 33.01 -12.20 -8.90
C LYS A 124 32.94 -10.77 -8.37
N PHE A 125 34.06 -10.06 -8.33
CA PHE A 125 34.12 -8.66 -7.90
C PHE A 125 33.32 -7.76 -8.86
N ASP A 126 33.53 -7.89 -10.17
CA ASP A 126 32.82 -7.12 -11.20
C ASP A 126 31.30 -7.38 -11.17
N ALA A 127 30.89 -8.63 -10.91
CA ALA A 127 29.50 -8.99 -10.72
C ALA A 127 28.87 -8.34 -9.48
N GLN A 128 29.59 -8.28 -8.35
CA GLN A 128 29.11 -7.58 -7.15
C GLN A 128 29.10 -6.05 -7.34
N LEU A 129 30.11 -5.47 -8.00
CA LEU A 129 30.15 -4.03 -8.32
C LEU A 129 28.96 -3.62 -9.20
N SER A 130 28.66 -4.44 -10.21
CA SER A 130 27.49 -4.24 -11.08
C SER A 130 26.18 -4.32 -10.30
N ARG A 131 26.06 -5.27 -9.35
CA ARG A 131 24.89 -5.38 -8.47
C ARG A 131 24.79 -4.18 -7.52
N ALA A 132 25.89 -3.72 -6.95
CA ALA A 132 25.94 -2.54 -6.09
C ALA A 132 25.47 -1.28 -6.85
N LEU A 133 25.85 -1.13 -8.13
CA LEU A 133 25.39 -0.03 -8.98
C LEU A 133 23.88 -0.08 -9.22
N VAL A 134 23.32 -1.26 -9.50
CA VAL A 134 21.86 -1.44 -9.69
C VAL A 134 21.10 -1.11 -8.39
N LEU A 135 21.60 -1.58 -7.24
CA LEU A 135 21.00 -1.31 -5.93
C LEU A 135 21.10 0.17 -5.55
N LYS A 136 22.26 0.81 -5.77
CA LYS A 136 22.45 2.26 -5.65
C LYS A 136 21.39 3.02 -6.45
N ASN A 137 21.28 2.74 -7.74
CA ASN A 137 20.33 3.43 -8.62
C ASN A 137 18.87 3.16 -8.21
N SER A 138 18.57 1.97 -7.68
CA SER A 138 17.25 1.65 -7.12
C SER A 138 16.94 2.49 -5.87
N LEU A 139 17.93 2.74 -5.02
CA LEU A 139 17.77 3.59 -3.83
C LEU A 139 17.56 5.06 -4.21
N HIS A 140 18.28 5.56 -5.22
CA HIS A 140 18.02 6.89 -5.83
C HIS A 140 16.62 7.04 -6.45
N LEU A 141 15.96 5.94 -6.84
CA LEU A 141 14.57 5.96 -7.34
C LEU A 141 13.52 5.75 -6.24
N LEU A 142 13.90 5.11 -5.13
CA LEU A 142 13.01 4.85 -3.99
C LEU A 142 12.97 6.01 -3.00
N LEU A 143 14.09 6.71 -2.82
CA LEU A 143 14.21 7.82 -1.87
C LEU A 143 13.90 9.15 -2.56
N ASP A 144 13.28 10.06 -1.82
CA ASP A 144 12.95 11.40 -2.29
C ASP A 144 14.17 12.32 -2.13
N PRO A 145 14.80 12.83 -3.20
CA PRO A 145 16.00 13.66 -3.10
C PRO A 145 15.74 15.04 -2.47
N ASP A 146 14.48 15.50 -2.42
CA ASP A 146 14.12 16.79 -1.82
C ASP A 146 13.96 16.71 -0.28
N ALA A 147 13.94 15.49 0.29
CA ALA A 147 13.91 15.27 1.74
C ALA A 147 15.34 15.18 2.31
N GLN A 148 15.69 16.08 3.24
CA GLN A 148 17.05 16.20 3.78
C GLN A 148 17.61 14.87 4.30
N GLU A 149 16.82 14.10 5.07
CA GLU A 149 17.29 12.86 5.68
C GLU A 149 17.46 11.73 4.64
N ALA A 150 16.74 11.80 3.52
CA ALA A 150 16.93 10.91 2.38
C ALA A 150 18.17 11.30 1.57
N GLN A 151 18.46 12.59 1.42
CA GLN A 151 19.71 13.07 0.82
C GLN A 151 20.94 12.57 1.61
N GLU A 152 20.94 12.66 2.94
CA GLU A 152 22.03 12.13 3.79
C GLU A 152 22.25 10.62 3.57
N VAL A 153 21.17 9.83 3.37
CA VAL A 153 21.27 8.40 3.03
C VAL A 153 21.91 8.20 1.66
N LEU A 154 21.50 8.97 0.65
CA LEU A 154 22.03 8.88 -0.72
C LEU A 154 23.49 9.29 -0.81
N GLU A 155 23.93 10.31 -0.06
CA GLU A 155 25.33 10.74 -0.01
C GLU A 155 26.26 9.67 0.59
N GLU A 156 25.80 8.95 1.63
CA GLU A 156 26.56 7.82 2.19
C GLU A 156 26.55 6.58 1.28
N ILE A 157 25.44 6.28 0.59
CA ILE A 157 25.39 5.24 -0.46
C ILE A 157 26.37 5.57 -1.60
N ASP A 158 26.41 6.83 -2.05
CA ASP A 158 27.34 7.31 -3.06
C ASP A 158 28.79 7.19 -2.61
N SER A 159 29.08 7.50 -1.34
CA SER A 159 30.41 7.40 -0.75
C SER A 159 30.87 5.94 -0.60
N ILE A 160 29.98 5.04 -0.14
CA ILE A 160 30.22 3.60 -0.14
C ILE A 160 30.50 3.09 -1.55
N TYR A 161 29.70 3.50 -2.55
CA TYR A 161 29.89 3.08 -3.93
C TYR A 161 31.25 3.52 -4.49
N ARG A 162 31.71 4.74 -4.17
CA ARG A 162 33.06 5.21 -4.54
C ARG A 162 34.16 4.37 -3.88
N ILE A 163 34.03 4.08 -2.58
CA ILE A 163 35.00 3.24 -1.86
C ILE A 163 35.13 1.85 -2.52
N ILE A 164 34.02 1.24 -2.93
CA ILE A 164 34.05 -0.10 -3.55
C ILE A 164 34.37 -0.09 -5.06
N SER A 165 34.22 1.04 -5.76
CA SER A 165 34.63 1.19 -7.17
C SER A 165 36.10 1.55 -7.33
N ASP A 166 36.62 2.39 -6.44
CA ASP A 166 37.94 3.00 -6.56
C ASP A 166 39.03 2.16 -5.87
N SER A 167 38.65 1.03 -5.25
CA SER A 167 39.54 0.19 -4.45
C SER A 167 40.53 -0.63 -5.29
N SER A 168 41.58 0.01 -5.78
CA SER A 168 42.75 -0.67 -6.35
C SER A 168 43.64 -1.28 -5.26
N SER A 169 43.31 -2.49 -4.81
CA SER A 169 44.09 -3.51 -4.08
C SER A 169 44.98 -3.09 -2.87
N ASP A 170 45.91 -2.15 -2.99
CA ASP A 170 46.99 -2.00 -2.00
C ASP A 170 46.57 -1.30 -0.68
N ASN A 171 45.37 -0.70 -0.57
CA ASN A 171 44.91 -0.07 0.68
C ASN A 171 43.37 0.09 0.80
N TYR A 172 42.62 -1.01 0.83
CA TYR A 172 41.15 -0.98 0.95
C TYR A 172 40.70 -0.35 2.30
N PRO A 173 39.94 0.77 2.33
CA PRO A 173 39.61 1.51 3.55
C PRO A 173 38.43 0.87 4.31
N LYS A 174 38.65 -0.34 4.82
CA LYS A 174 37.63 -1.19 5.44
C LYS A 174 36.91 -0.57 6.64
N GLU A 175 37.65 0.15 7.48
CA GLU A 175 37.08 0.82 8.67
C GLU A 175 36.16 1.97 8.26
N GLU A 176 36.52 2.73 7.22
CA GLU A 176 35.63 3.76 6.64
C GLU A 176 34.38 3.12 6.02
N LEU A 177 34.53 2.05 5.23
CA LEU A 177 33.38 1.36 4.65
C LEU A 177 32.38 0.92 5.73
N TYR A 178 32.84 0.25 6.79
CA TYR A 178 31.95 -0.23 7.84
C TYR A 178 31.31 0.90 8.66
N SER A 179 32.03 2.01 8.91
CA SER A 179 31.45 3.16 9.60
C SER A 179 30.32 3.78 8.76
N ARG A 180 30.52 3.93 7.45
CA ARG A 180 29.49 4.40 6.50
C ARG A 180 28.33 3.44 6.36
N VAL A 181 28.57 2.13 6.29
CA VAL A 181 27.50 1.10 6.28
C VAL A 181 26.65 1.19 7.55
N SER A 182 27.27 1.36 8.72
CA SER A 182 26.53 1.61 9.97
C SER A 182 25.71 2.90 9.90
N ARG A 183 26.29 3.97 9.35
CA ARG A 183 25.62 5.27 9.18
C ARG A 183 24.41 5.20 8.25
N VAL A 184 24.51 4.50 7.11
CA VAL A 184 23.37 4.23 6.21
C VAL A 184 22.25 3.50 6.93
N ILE A 185 22.58 2.50 7.76
CA ILE A 185 21.58 1.75 8.54
C ILE A 185 20.88 2.67 9.55
N GLU A 186 21.61 3.51 10.28
CA GLU A 186 21.05 4.49 11.23
C GLU A 186 20.10 5.49 10.54
N LEU A 187 20.57 6.12 9.46
CA LEU A 187 19.80 7.12 8.72
C LEU A 187 18.55 6.50 8.06
N THR A 188 18.70 5.32 7.44
CA THR A 188 17.56 4.58 6.87
C THR A 188 16.55 4.20 7.94
N GLN A 189 17.00 3.78 9.13
CA GLN A 189 16.10 3.53 10.26
C GLN A 189 15.37 4.80 10.72
N PHE A 190 16.01 5.97 10.67
CA PHE A 190 15.36 7.24 10.99
C PHE A 190 14.26 7.58 9.98
N VAL A 191 14.59 7.60 8.68
CA VAL A 191 13.65 7.85 7.57
C VAL A 191 12.45 6.88 7.61
N VAL A 192 12.71 5.59 7.86
CA VAL A 192 11.63 4.61 7.97
C VAL A 192 10.77 4.80 9.24
N LYS A 193 11.34 5.26 10.35
CA LYS A 193 10.59 5.51 11.60
C LYS A 193 9.71 6.76 11.50
N SER A 194 10.17 7.84 10.89
CA SER A 194 9.36 9.05 10.67
C SER A 194 8.16 8.74 9.76
N GLU A 195 8.39 7.98 8.69
CA GLU A 195 7.35 7.50 7.78
C GLU A 195 6.35 6.54 8.45
N TRP A 196 6.83 5.63 9.30
CA TRP A 196 5.94 4.76 10.08
C TRP A 196 5.09 5.57 11.06
N ALA A 197 5.63 6.62 11.69
CA ALA A 197 4.85 7.50 12.55
C ALA A 197 3.76 8.26 11.76
N ALA A 198 4.09 8.76 10.57
CA ALA A 198 3.15 9.45 9.68
C ALA A 198 1.99 8.57 9.16
N LEU A 199 2.15 7.23 9.21
CA LEU A 199 1.10 6.26 8.83
C LEU A 199 0.16 5.85 9.97
N ASN A 200 0.50 6.16 11.22
CA ASN A 200 -0.29 5.80 12.41
C ASN A 200 -1.03 7.01 13.05
N LEU A 201 -1.04 8.15 12.35
CA LEU A 201 -1.78 9.38 12.65
C LEU A 201 -3.00 9.52 11.70
#